data_AF-A0A8H4UYS6-F1
#
_entry.id   AF-A0A8H4UYS6-F1
#
_cell.length_a   1.000
_cell.length_b   1.000
_cell.length_c   1.000
_cell.angle_alpha   90.00
_cell.angle_beta   90.00
_cell.angle_gamma   90.00
#
_symmetry.space_group_name_H-M   'P 1'
#
loop_
_entity.id
_entity.type
_entity.pdbx_description
1 polymer ?
#
loop_
_entity_poly.entity_id
_entity_poly.type
_entity_poly.pdbx_seq_one_letter_code
_entity_poly.pdbx_strand_id
1 'polypeptide(L)'
;MLTGTGVSRDVTPDAILVPSTPVPDPTEPFDVSELKWMEHPNQGNFNLQREYNLNQSYEKKVHHLYSNLTVYCFFRSFELLYSRLLKVKLHEKEAHEDVRRQLLPKAAQELGLLDKTPNDFFYDTSPNANLYQQIVRMCEEVVKNDLDGSHLEETLRRYYLKSGYQLYNLEKILSGIARFVAAIFNGDVKDRSADIVNLFFKEREKEETTHNQEIQYRKQVERMIKDGDIYR
;
A
#
# COMPACT_ATOMS: atom_id res chain seq x y z
N MET A 1 -2.55 21.60 -77.47
CA MET A 1 -3.60 21.24 -76.49
C MET A 1 -3.04 20.16 -75.58
N LEU A 2 -3.37 20.26 -74.29
CA LEU A 2 -2.83 19.55 -73.13
C LEU A 2 -3.27 18.08 -73.00
N THR A 3 -2.67 17.40 -72.00
CA THR A 3 -3.02 16.13 -71.29
C THR A 3 -2.43 14.83 -71.88
N GLY A 4 -1.83 13.88 -71.13
CA GLY A 4 -1.52 13.74 -69.70
C GLY A 4 -0.91 12.34 -69.38
N THR A 5 -0.19 12.23 -68.26
CA THR A 5 0.13 11.05 -67.38
C THR A 5 0.59 9.73 -68.02
N GLY A 6 1.77 9.15 -67.75
CA GLY A 6 2.33 8.82 -66.44
C GLY A 6 2.13 7.32 -66.15
N VAL A 7 3.16 6.48 -66.27
CA VAL A 7 3.15 5.09 -65.76
C VAL A 7 4.53 4.72 -65.20
N SER A 8 4.69 4.92 -63.89
CA SER A 8 5.72 4.26 -63.09
C SER A 8 5.19 2.86 -62.75
N ARG A 9 5.92 1.80 -63.11
CA ARG A 9 5.58 0.42 -62.72
C ARG A 9 6.21 0.15 -61.36
N ASP A 10 5.51 0.52 -60.28
CA ASP A 10 5.80 -0.03 -58.96
C ASP A 10 5.26 -1.46 -58.90
N VAL A 11 6.16 -2.42 -58.76
CA VAL A 11 5.84 -3.81 -58.45
C VAL A 11 5.54 -3.87 -56.96
N THR A 12 4.32 -4.26 -56.59
CA THR A 12 3.96 -4.57 -55.20
C THR A 12 4.81 -5.76 -54.75
N PRO A 13 5.56 -5.69 -53.63
CA PRO A 13 6.26 -6.85 -53.13
C PRO A 13 5.24 -7.93 -52.76
N ASP A 14 5.53 -9.18 -53.14
CA ASP A 14 4.67 -10.33 -52.85
C ASP A 14 4.32 -10.35 -51.35
N ALA A 15 3.04 -10.14 -51.05
CA ALA A 15 2.53 -10.33 -49.70
C ALA A 15 2.63 -11.82 -49.38
N ILE A 16 3.52 -12.17 -48.45
CA ILE A 16 3.57 -13.51 -47.87
C ILE A 16 2.20 -13.75 -47.22
N LEU A 17 1.36 -14.56 -47.87
CA LEU A 17 0.08 -14.99 -47.32
C LEU A 17 0.37 -15.87 -46.10
N VAL A 18 0.16 -15.30 -44.91
CA VAL A 18 0.21 -16.03 -43.65
C VAL A 18 -0.97 -17.00 -43.63
N PRO A 19 -0.79 -18.28 -43.29
CA PRO A 19 -1.91 -19.21 -43.12
C PRO A 19 -2.86 -18.66 -42.07
N SER A 20 -4.17 -18.66 -42.36
CA SER A 20 -5.18 -18.32 -41.37
C SER A 20 -5.02 -19.20 -40.14
N THR A 21 -5.11 -18.60 -38.94
CA THR A 21 -5.14 -19.36 -37.68
C THR A 21 -6.25 -20.41 -37.76
N PRO A 22 -5.96 -21.70 -37.46
CA PRO A 22 -6.98 -22.73 -37.47
C PRO A 22 -8.09 -22.39 -36.48
N VAL A 23 -9.33 -22.63 -36.88
CA VAL A 23 -10.50 -22.44 -36.01
C VAL A 23 -10.34 -23.36 -34.80
N PRO A 24 -10.40 -22.85 -33.56
CA PRO A 24 -10.22 -23.69 -32.37
C PRO A 24 -11.29 -24.77 -32.29
N ASP A 25 -10.90 -25.99 -31.92
CA ASP A 25 -11.83 -27.09 -31.65
C ASP A 25 -12.64 -26.75 -30.38
N PRO A 26 -13.99 -26.72 -30.44
CA PRO A 26 -14.83 -26.39 -29.29
C PRO A 26 -14.75 -27.40 -28.13
N THR A 27 -14.06 -28.53 -28.29
CA THR A 27 -13.91 -29.56 -27.25
C THR A 27 -12.67 -29.39 -26.37
N GLU A 28 -11.74 -28.49 -26.69
CA GLU A 28 -10.53 -28.24 -25.90
C GLU A 28 -10.51 -26.84 -25.25
N PRO A 29 -10.00 -26.72 -24.00
CA PRO A 29 -9.80 -25.41 -23.39
C PRO A 29 -8.70 -24.64 -24.14
N PHE A 30 -9.10 -23.64 -24.90
CA PHE A 30 -8.22 -22.83 -25.74
C PHE A 30 -7.82 -21.52 -25.03
N ASP A 31 -6.51 -21.30 -24.82
CA ASP A 31 -6.01 -20.03 -24.27
C ASP A 31 -5.98 -18.94 -25.34
N VAL A 32 -7.00 -18.09 -25.34
CA VAL A 32 -7.15 -16.97 -26.28
C VAL A 32 -5.97 -15.99 -26.21
N SER A 33 -5.19 -15.98 -25.12
CA SER A 33 -3.98 -15.15 -25.00
C SER A 33 -2.77 -15.67 -25.79
N GLU A 34 -2.82 -16.91 -26.28
CA GLU A 34 -1.85 -17.46 -27.23
C GLU A 34 -2.23 -17.19 -28.69
N LEU A 35 -3.44 -16.66 -28.94
CA LEU A 35 -3.86 -16.28 -30.29
C LEU A 35 -2.96 -15.13 -30.78
N LYS A 36 -2.16 -15.40 -31.81
CA LYS A 36 -1.32 -14.40 -32.46
C LYS A 36 -2.04 -13.93 -33.73
N TRP A 37 -2.79 -12.84 -33.63
CA TRP A 37 -3.71 -12.37 -34.69
C TRP A 37 -2.95 -11.67 -35.82
N MET A 38 -1.71 -11.28 -35.55
CA MET A 38 -0.71 -10.82 -36.51
C MET A 38 0.69 -11.17 -36.01
N GLU A 39 1.57 -11.56 -36.93
CA GLU A 39 3.01 -11.53 -36.67
C GLU A 39 3.53 -10.10 -36.85
N HIS A 40 4.45 -9.68 -35.98
CA HIS A 40 5.05 -8.37 -36.13
C HIS A 40 5.78 -8.32 -37.48
N PRO A 41 5.55 -7.32 -38.34
CA PRO A 41 6.28 -7.22 -39.59
C PRO A 41 7.77 -7.10 -39.27
N ASN A 42 8.56 -8.07 -39.75
CA ASN A 42 10.02 -8.09 -39.61
C ASN A 42 10.71 -6.99 -40.43
N GLN A 43 9.94 -6.26 -41.25
CA GLN A 43 10.39 -5.17 -42.09
C GLN A 43 9.38 -4.03 -42.02
N GLY A 44 9.84 -2.81 -41.71
CA GLY A 44 9.00 -1.61 -41.77
C GLY A 44 8.86 -0.79 -40.48
N ASN A 45 9.72 -0.95 -39.48
CA ASN A 45 9.87 0.12 -38.48
C ASN A 45 10.58 1.30 -39.15
N PHE A 46 9.82 2.24 -39.73
CA PHE A 46 10.31 3.39 -40.49
C PHE A 46 11.20 4.40 -39.71
N ASN A 47 11.59 4.10 -38.45
CA ASN A 47 12.48 4.90 -37.60
C ASN A 47 13.57 4.03 -36.92
N LEU A 48 14.40 3.38 -37.73
CA LEU A 48 15.50 2.50 -37.30
C LEU A 48 16.69 3.26 -36.68
N GLN A 49 16.66 3.48 -35.37
CA GLN A 49 17.89 3.48 -34.55
C GLN A 49 17.89 2.33 -33.53
N ARG A 50 16.73 1.77 -33.19
CA ARG A 50 16.59 0.66 -32.24
C ARG A 50 15.34 -0.17 -32.54
N GLU A 51 15.48 -1.48 -32.56
CA GLU A 51 14.34 -2.40 -32.54
C GLU A 51 13.75 -2.45 -31.12
N TYR A 52 12.46 -2.12 -30.99
CA TYR A 52 11.74 -2.24 -29.73
C TYR A 52 11.07 -3.60 -29.67
N ASN A 53 11.53 -4.47 -28.77
CA ASN A 53 10.82 -5.69 -28.44
C ASN A 53 9.66 -5.36 -27.49
N LEU A 54 8.42 -5.79 -27.80
CA LEU A 54 7.25 -5.54 -26.95
C LEU A 54 7.44 -6.02 -25.50
N ASN A 55 8.19 -7.12 -25.31
CA ASN A 55 8.47 -7.70 -24.00
C ASN A 55 9.94 -7.49 -23.57
N GLN A 56 10.46 -6.28 -23.74
CA GLN A 56 11.82 -5.94 -23.31
C GLN A 56 11.92 -5.88 -21.78
N SER A 57 13.06 -6.34 -21.23
CA SER A 57 13.39 -6.18 -19.80
C SER A 57 13.65 -4.70 -19.47
N TYR A 58 13.16 -4.26 -18.32
CA TYR A 58 13.42 -2.93 -17.76
C TYR A 58 13.62 -2.99 -16.24
N GLU A 59 14.33 -1.99 -15.72
CA GLU A 59 14.58 -1.82 -14.29
C GLU A 59 13.28 -1.51 -13.53
N LYS A 60 13.04 -2.27 -12.46
CA LYS A 60 11.80 -2.22 -11.70
C LYS A 60 11.84 -1.12 -10.65
N LYS A 61 11.12 -0.02 -10.90
CA LYS A 61 11.05 1.13 -9.98
C LYS A 61 9.92 1.04 -8.94
N VAL A 62 8.90 0.23 -9.23
CA VAL A 62 7.70 0.11 -8.40
C VAL A 62 7.34 -1.36 -8.26
N HIS A 63 6.98 -1.77 -7.04
CA HIS A 63 6.52 -3.12 -6.76
C HIS A 63 5.03 -3.08 -6.40
N HIS A 64 4.24 -3.92 -7.08
CA HIS A 64 2.81 -4.02 -6.83
C HIS A 64 2.52 -5.30 -6.03
N LEU A 65 1.88 -5.13 -4.88
CA LEU A 65 1.31 -6.24 -4.13
C LEU A 65 -0.12 -6.44 -4.62
N TYR A 66 -0.37 -7.49 -5.37
CA TYR A 66 -1.73 -7.94 -5.62
C TYR A 66 -2.14 -8.87 -4.48
N SER A 67 -3.33 -8.68 -3.93
CA SER A 67 -3.73 -9.44 -2.74
C SER A 67 -5.24 -9.61 -2.59
N ASN A 68 -5.63 -10.50 -1.69
CA ASN A 68 -7.01 -10.70 -1.26
C ASN A 68 -7.42 -9.65 -0.20
N LEU A 69 -8.71 -9.67 0.16
CA LEU A 69 -9.27 -8.73 1.13
C LEU A 69 -8.55 -8.77 2.50
N THR A 70 -8.15 -9.94 2.97
CA THR A 70 -7.49 -10.12 4.28
C THR A 70 -6.19 -9.33 4.37
N VAL A 71 -5.30 -9.49 3.39
CA VAL A 71 -4.03 -8.76 3.33
C VAL A 71 -4.25 -7.26 3.13
N TYR A 72 -5.21 -6.88 2.27
CA TYR A 72 -5.57 -5.49 2.07
C TYR A 72 -6.05 -4.82 3.37
N CYS A 73 -6.96 -5.47 4.11
CA CYS A 73 -7.47 -4.96 5.38
C CYS A 73 -6.40 -4.87 6.46
N PHE A 74 -5.42 -5.78 6.48
CA PHE A 74 -4.25 -5.67 7.35
C PHE A 74 -3.49 -4.37 7.08
N PHE A 75 -3.05 -4.14 5.83
CA PHE A 75 -2.28 -2.94 5.49
C PHE A 75 -3.08 -1.66 5.72
N ARG A 76 -4.38 -1.65 5.40
CA ARG A 76 -5.25 -0.50 5.68
C ARG A 76 -5.40 -0.22 7.18
N SER A 77 -5.52 -1.25 8.01
CA SER A 77 -5.61 -1.08 9.46
C SER A 77 -4.28 -0.60 10.04
N PHE A 78 -3.15 -1.10 9.52
CA PHE A 78 -1.82 -0.68 9.93
C PHE A 78 -1.52 0.78 9.53
N GLU A 79 -1.83 1.15 8.28
CA GLU A 79 -1.72 2.54 7.80
C GLU A 79 -2.61 3.48 8.61
N LEU A 80 -3.83 3.05 8.95
CA LEU A 80 -4.73 3.82 9.80
C LEU A 80 -4.10 4.11 11.18
N LEU A 81 -3.48 3.12 11.82
CA LEU A 81 -2.78 3.32 13.09
C LEU A 81 -1.59 4.29 12.93
N TYR A 82 -0.77 4.08 11.89
CA TYR A 82 0.36 4.94 11.58
C TYR A 82 -0.08 6.40 11.38
N SER A 83 -1.08 6.64 10.54
CA SER A 83 -1.59 7.97 10.22
C SER A 83 -2.18 8.67 11.44
N ARG A 84 -2.78 7.93 12.39
CA ARG A 84 -3.25 8.48 13.67
C ARG A 84 -2.10 8.89 14.58
N LEU A 85 -1.08 8.04 14.73
CA LEU A 85 0.13 8.37 15.51
C LEU A 85 0.89 9.55 14.89
N LEU A 86 1.00 9.59 13.56
CA LEU A 86 1.63 10.70 12.84
C LEU A 86 0.93 12.04 13.14
N LYS A 87 -0.40 12.07 13.19
CA LYS A 87 -1.13 13.30 13.56
C LYS A 87 -0.87 13.76 14.99
N VAL A 88 -0.66 12.84 15.93
CA VAL A 88 -0.22 13.21 17.29
C VAL A 88 1.18 13.81 17.24
N LYS A 89 2.11 13.17 16.51
CA LYS A 89 3.47 13.68 16.32
C LYS A 89 3.49 15.08 15.72
N LEU A 90 2.67 15.33 14.69
CA LEU A 90 2.62 16.63 14.02
C LEU A 90 2.08 17.76 14.92
N HIS A 91 1.25 17.43 15.91
CA HIS A 91 0.69 18.40 16.86
C HIS A 91 1.51 18.56 18.16
N GLU A 92 2.67 17.91 18.26
CA GLU A 92 3.52 17.95 19.47
C GLU A 92 3.90 19.38 19.89
N LYS A 93 4.14 20.28 18.93
CA LYS A 93 4.45 21.69 19.23
C LYS A 93 3.32 22.42 19.97
N GLU A 94 2.07 22.13 19.61
CA GLU A 94 0.90 22.71 20.28
C GLU A 94 0.78 22.16 21.71
N ALA A 95 0.99 20.85 21.88
CA ALA A 95 1.01 20.21 23.19
C ALA A 95 2.08 20.82 24.12
N HIS A 96 3.27 21.10 23.61
CA HIS A 96 4.32 21.79 24.38
C HIS A 96 3.89 23.19 24.86
N GLU A 97 3.25 23.97 23.98
CA GLU A 97 2.76 25.29 24.36
C GLU A 97 1.68 25.20 25.45
N ASP A 98 0.78 24.21 25.36
CA ASP A 98 -0.25 23.98 26.37
C ASP A 98 0.34 23.53 27.72
N VAL A 99 1.31 22.61 27.71
CA VAL A 99 2.07 22.21 28.90
C VAL A 99 2.78 23.42 29.51
N ARG A 100 3.51 24.20 28.71
CA ARG A 100 4.22 25.40 29.16
C ARG A 100 3.27 26.41 29.82
N ARG A 101 2.12 26.69 29.19
CA ARG A 101 1.09 27.61 29.73
C ARG A 101 0.46 27.10 31.02
N GLN A 102 0.35 25.78 31.18
CA GLN A 102 -0.22 25.18 32.39
C GLN A 102 0.78 25.14 33.54
N LEU A 103 2.08 25.01 33.27
CA LEU A 103 3.15 25.05 34.26
C LEU A 103 3.49 26.46 34.78
N LEU A 104 3.02 27.52 34.11
CA LEU A 104 3.19 28.87 34.61
C LEU A 104 2.52 29.02 35.99
N PRO A 105 3.16 29.70 36.96
CA PRO A 105 2.59 29.92 38.28
C PRO A 105 1.23 30.60 38.19
N LYS A 106 0.24 30.06 38.90
CA LYS A 106 -1.12 30.62 39.00
C LYS A 106 -1.52 30.70 40.46
N ALA A 107 -2.20 31.78 40.86
CA ALA A 107 -2.73 31.92 42.21
C ALA A 107 -3.62 30.72 42.62
N ALA A 108 -4.38 30.16 41.68
CA ALA A 108 -5.18 28.96 41.92
C ALA A 108 -4.34 27.71 42.31
N GLN A 109 -3.08 27.63 41.85
CA GLN A 109 -2.16 26.56 42.22
C GLN A 109 -1.70 26.71 43.68
N GLU A 110 -1.37 27.94 44.10
CA GLU A 110 -0.99 28.26 45.49
C GLU A 110 -2.15 28.00 46.47
N LEU A 111 -3.38 28.21 46.01
CA LEU A 111 -4.60 27.96 46.77
C LEU A 111 -5.06 26.49 46.72
N GLY A 112 -4.35 25.60 46.01
CA GLY A 112 -4.70 24.18 45.90
C GLY A 112 -6.02 23.91 45.17
N LEU A 113 -6.48 24.85 44.32
CA LEU A 113 -7.74 24.76 43.58
C LEU A 113 -7.62 24.01 42.23
N LEU A 114 -6.39 23.64 41.84
CA LEU A 114 -6.12 22.88 40.63
C LEU A 114 -5.95 21.40 40.96
N ASP A 115 -6.88 20.56 40.51
CA ASP A 115 -6.87 19.12 40.81
C ASP A 115 -5.74 18.36 40.11
N LYS A 116 -5.34 18.80 38.91
CA LYS A 116 -4.34 18.12 38.08
C LYS A 116 -3.46 19.11 37.32
N THR A 117 -2.19 18.76 37.23
CA THR A 117 -1.13 19.50 36.55
C THR A 117 -0.57 18.66 35.39
N PRO A 118 0.22 19.24 34.48
CA PRO A 118 0.88 18.47 33.43
C PRO A 118 1.74 17.28 33.92
N ASN A 119 2.30 17.36 35.13
CA ASN A 119 3.09 16.28 35.72
C ASN A 119 2.24 15.06 36.10
N ASP A 120 0.92 15.20 36.19
CA ASP A 120 -0.01 14.08 36.43
C ASP A 120 -0.34 13.32 35.15
N PHE A 121 0.09 13.82 33.97
CA PHE A 121 -0.24 13.27 32.66
C PHE A 121 0.97 12.84 31.85
N PHE A 122 2.13 13.45 32.09
CA PHE A 122 3.38 13.17 31.37
C PHE A 122 4.45 12.74 32.36
N TYR A 123 5.36 11.88 31.92
CA TYR A 123 6.53 11.45 32.70
C TYR A 123 7.60 12.54 32.78
N ASP A 124 7.70 13.39 31.75
CA ASP A 124 8.60 14.53 31.68
C ASP A 124 7.91 15.72 31.02
N THR A 125 7.80 16.83 31.73
CA THR A 125 7.21 18.09 31.24
C THR A 125 8.26 19.16 30.98
N SER A 126 9.54 18.79 30.91
CA SER A 126 10.63 19.72 30.61
C SER A 126 10.42 20.35 29.23
N PRO A 127 10.92 21.58 28.99
CA PRO A 127 10.74 22.27 27.70
C PRO A 127 11.29 21.50 26.49
N ASN A 128 12.26 20.61 26.71
CA ASN A 128 12.90 19.79 25.67
C ASN A 128 12.44 18.33 25.69
N ALA A 129 11.44 17.98 26.52
CA ALA A 129 10.88 16.63 26.59
C ALA A 129 10.31 16.22 25.22
N ASN A 130 10.38 14.94 24.88
CA ASN A 130 9.69 14.42 23.69
C ASN A 130 8.29 13.93 24.11
N LEU A 131 7.28 14.79 24.00
CA LEU A 131 5.92 14.46 24.42
C LEU A 131 5.31 13.35 23.56
N TYR A 132 5.61 13.34 22.24
CA TYR A 132 5.14 12.28 21.35
C TYR A 132 5.64 10.90 21.78
N GLN A 133 6.93 10.78 22.12
CA GLN A 133 7.52 9.52 22.57
C GLN A 133 6.89 9.05 23.89
N GLN A 134 6.51 9.97 24.76
CA GLN A 134 5.76 9.65 25.97
C GLN A 134 4.35 9.12 25.66
N ILE A 135 3.65 9.69 24.69
CA ILE A 135 2.37 9.15 24.22
C ILE A 135 2.55 7.74 23.62
N VAL A 136 3.58 7.52 22.82
CA VAL A 136 3.88 6.19 22.26
C VAL A 136 4.15 5.18 23.38
N ARG A 137 4.89 5.59 24.41
CA ARG A 137 5.11 4.78 25.61
C ARG A 137 3.81 4.46 26.34
N MET A 138 2.94 5.44 26.55
CA MET A 138 1.61 5.19 27.15
C MET A 138 0.78 4.22 26.32
N CYS A 139 0.81 4.33 24.99
CA CYS A 139 0.15 3.36 24.11
C CYS A 139 0.67 1.93 24.35
N GLU A 140 1.98 1.76 24.49
CA GLU A 140 2.60 0.45 24.79
C GLU A 140 2.17 -0.07 26.18
N GLU A 141 2.21 0.79 27.20
CA GLU A 141 1.81 0.44 28.57
C GLU A 141 0.32 0.07 28.65
N VAL A 142 -0.56 0.79 27.94
CA VAL A 142 -2.00 0.44 27.84
C VAL A 142 -2.19 -0.94 27.21
N VAL A 143 -1.46 -1.25 26.13
CA VAL A 143 -1.54 -2.56 25.46
C VAL A 143 -1.05 -3.69 26.35
N LYS A 144 -0.07 -3.42 27.21
CA LYS A 144 0.44 -4.37 28.21
C LYS A 144 -0.46 -4.46 29.46
N ASN A 145 -1.46 -3.59 29.59
CA ASN A 145 -2.28 -3.37 30.79
C ASN A 145 -1.48 -2.84 32.00
N ASP A 146 -0.34 -2.19 31.76
CA ASP A 146 0.47 -1.51 32.77
C ASP A 146 -0.03 -0.09 33.08
N LEU A 147 -0.85 0.48 32.19
CA LEU A 147 -1.47 1.80 32.33
C LEU A 147 -2.96 1.72 31.96
N ASP A 148 -3.81 2.40 32.72
CA ASP A 148 -5.24 2.49 32.41
C ASP A 148 -5.46 3.29 31.12
N GLY A 149 -6.22 2.72 30.16
CA GLY A 149 -6.61 3.41 28.93
C GLY A 149 -7.27 4.77 29.18
N SER A 150 -7.99 4.93 30.29
CA SER A 150 -8.61 6.20 30.68
C SER A 150 -7.58 7.33 30.88
N HIS A 151 -6.39 6.99 31.37
CA HIS A 151 -5.29 7.94 31.55
C HIS A 151 -4.78 8.43 30.19
N LEU A 152 -4.50 7.51 29.26
CA LEU A 152 -4.07 7.85 27.90
C LEU A 152 -5.12 8.73 27.21
N GLU A 153 -6.41 8.36 27.30
CA GLU A 153 -7.49 9.14 26.69
C GLU A 153 -7.57 10.56 27.25
N GLU A 154 -7.45 10.74 28.57
CA GLU A 154 -7.49 12.04 29.22
C GLU A 154 -6.26 12.88 28.85
N THR A 155 -5.05 12.30 28.83
CA THR A 155 -3.84 12.99 28.37
C THR A 155 -4.01 13.49 26.93
N LEU A 156 -4.50 12.62 26.03
CA LEU A 156 -4.79 12.96 24.64
C LEU A 156 -5.89 14.03 24.52
N ARG A 157 -6.93 13.98 25.36
CA ARG A 157 -8.01 14.96 25.38
C ARG A 157 -7.50 16.35 25.76
N ARG A 158 -6.63 16.43 26.76
CA ARG A 158 -6.11 17.69 27.31
C ARG A 158 -5.10 18.37 26.40
N TYR A 159 -4.16 17.61 25.82
CA TYR A 159 -3.00 18.19 25.14
C TYR A 159 -2.99 17.94 23.62
N TYR A 160 -3.83 17.03 23.11
CA TYR A 160 -3.89 16.66 21.70
C TYR A 160 -5.32 16.72 21.14
N LEU A 161 -6.20 17.58 21.65
CA LEU A 161 -7.64 17.62 21.33
C LEU A 161 -7.98 17.46 19.84
N LYS A 162 -7.20 18.07 18.94
CA LYS A 162 -7.41 18.03 17.48
C LYS A 162 -7.19 16.65 16.84
N SER A 163 -6.34 15.80 17.40
CA SER A 163 -5.94 14.51 16.81
C SER A 163 -6.01 13.31 17.74
N GLY A 164 -5.94 13.53 19.05
CA GLY A 164 -5.85 12.50 20.08
C GLY A 164 -7.07 11.59 20.16
N TYR A 165 -8.27 12.09 19.85
CA TYR A 165 -9.50 11.27 19.85
C TYR A 165 -9.42 10.04 18.94
N GLN A 166 -8.55 10.07 17.93
CA GLN A 166 -8.39 8.95 17.00
C GLN A 166 -7.71 7.75 17.67
N LEU A 167 -7.00 7.94 18.77
CA LEU A 167 -6.33 6.87 19.51
C LEU A 167 -7.14 6.34 20.70
N TYR A 168 -8.35 6.85 20.97
CA TYR A 168 -9.18 6.34 22.07
C TYR A 168 -9.54 4.86 21.91
N ASN A 169 -9.69 4.39 20.66
CA ASN A 169 -9.94 2.97 20.38
C ASN A 169 -8.64 2.19 20.06
N LEU A 170 -7.49 2.57 20.63
CA LEU A 170 -6.18 1.97 20.36
C LEU A 170 -6.21 0.44 20.43
N GLU A 171 -6.73 -0.11 21.52
CA GLU A 171 -6.79 -1.56 21.74
C GLU A 171 -7.60 -2.28 20.66
N LYS A 172 -8.74 -1.69 20.25
CA LYS A 172 -9.57 -2.27 19.18
C LYS A 172 -8.85 -2.27 17.84
N ILE A 173 -8.08 -1.21 17.53
CA ILE A 173 -7.28 -1.13 16.31
C ILE A 173 -6.21 -2.20 16.32
N LEU A 174 -5.45 -2.32 17.41
CA LEU A 174 -4.38 -3.31 17.54
C LEU A 174 -4.92 -4.75 17.56
N SER A 175 -6.03 -5.00 18.25
CA SER A 175 -6.75 -6.27 18.20
C SER A 175 -7.22 -6.60 16.77
N GLY A 176 -7.69 -5.60 16.03
CA GLY A 176 -8.00 -5.69 14.61
C GLY A 176 -6.81 -6.14 13.77
N ILE A 177 -5.69 -5.45 13.91
CA ILE A 177 -4.44 -5.76 13.21
C ILE A 177 -3.97 -7.18 13.56
N ALA A 178 -3.93 -7.54 14.84
CA ALA A 178 -3.53 -8.86 15.30
C ALA A 178 -4.41 -9.98 14.71
N ARG A 179 -5.73 -9.74 14.60
CA ARG A 179 -6.66 -10.68 13.95
C ARG A 179 -6.35 -10.86 12.47
N PHE A 180 -6.06 -9.80 11.74
CA PHE A 180 -5.69 -9.93 10.32
C PHE A 180 -4.34 -10.62 10.15
N VAL A 181 -3.35 -10.34 11.01
CA VAL A 181 -2.07 -11.07 11.02
C VAL A 181 -2.30 -12.57 11.26
N ALA A 182 -3.11 -12.91 12.27
CA ALA A 182 -3.46 -14.30 12.54
C ALA A 182 -4.19 -14.94 11.36
N ALA A 183 -5.10 -14.22 10.69
CA ALA A 183 -5.77 -14.72 9.50
C ALA A 183 -4.82 -14.94 8.32
N ILE A 184 -3.80 -14.09 8.14
CA ILE A 184 -2.81 -14.24 7.06
C ILE A 184 -1.96 -15.50 7.26
N PHE A 185 -1.48 -15.75 8.49
CA PHE A 185 -0.54 -16.84 8.76
C PHE A 185 -1.20 -18.16 9.18
N ASN A 186 -2.33 -18.08 9.89
CA ASN A 186 -3.04 -19.24 10.44
C ASN A 186 -4.41 -19.42 9.77
N GLY A 187 -4.66 -18.74 8.65
CA GLY A 187 -5.91 -18.81 7.91
C GLY A 187 -6.17 -20.19 7.29
N ASP A 188 -7.39 -20.37 6.80
CA ASP A 188 -7.78 -21.54 6.03
C ASP A 188 -6.86 -21.70 4.81
N VAL A 189 -6.54 -22.95 4.44
CA VAL A 189 -5.79 -23.31 3.23
C VAL A 189 -6.39 -22.67 1.97
N LYS A 190 -7.69 -22.34 1.98
CA LYS A 190 -8.39 -21.64 0.89
C LYS A 190 -8.03 -20.15 0.74
N ASP A 191 -7.64 -19.46 1.82
CA ASP A 191 -7.41 -18.01 1.82
C ASP A 191 -6.07 -17.62 1.17
N ARG A 192 -5.10 -18.54 1.13
CA ARG A 192 -3.78 -18.43 0.42
C ARG A 192 -3.00 -17.13 0.70
N SER A 193 -3.37 -16.35 1.72
CA SER A 193 -2.76 -15.05 2.06
C SER A 193 -1.24 -15.14 2.25
N ALA A 194 -0.76 -16.13 3.02
CA ALA A 194 0.66 -16.34 3.23
C ALA A 194 1.41 -16.63 1.92
N ASP A 195 0.82 -17.44 1.02
CA ASP A 195 1.42 -17.75 -0.28
C ASP A 195 1.51 -16.52 -1.18
N ILE A 196 0.47 -15.68 -1.18
CA ILE A 196 0.43 -14.40 -1.92
C ILE A 196 1.53 -13.46 -1.42
N VAL A 197 1.66 -13.31 -0.09
CA VAL A 197 2.69 -12.45 0.52
C VAL A 197 4.10 -12.97 0.21
N ASN A 198 4.32 -14.29 0.28
CA ASN A 198 5.60 -14.90 -0.08
C ASN A 198 5.93 -14.73 -1.57
N LEU A 199 4.94 -14.84 -2.44
CA LEU A 199 5.11 -14.59 -3.87
C LEU A 199 5.51 -13.14 -4.14
N PHE A 200 4.88 -12.18 -3.46
CA PHE A 200 5.26 -10.77 -3.56
C PHE A 200 6.71 -10.53 -3.13
N PHE A 201 7.18 -11.14 -2.03
CA PHE A 201 8.58 -10.97 -1.62
C PHE A 201 9.57 -11.48 -2.66
N LYS A 202 9.33 -12.67 -3.25
CA LYS A 202 10.15 -13.20 -4.35
C LYS A 202 10.13 -12.29 -5.59
N GLU A 203 8.96 -11.71 -5.88
CA GLU A 203 8.80 -10.79 -7.00
C GLU A 203 9.42 -9.41 -6.75
N ARG A 204 9.60 -9.04 -5.48
CA ARG A 204 10.26 -7.81 -5.05
C ARG A 204 11.79 -7.90 -5.12
N GLU A 205 12.37 -9.09 -4.93
CA GLU A 205 13.82 -9.33 -5.05
C GLU A 205 14.35 -9.18 -6.49
N LYS A 206 13.47 -9.10 -7.49
CA LYS A 206 13.85 -8.90 -8.89
C LYS A 206 14.09 -7.41 -9.18
N GLU A 207 15.32 -7.08 -9.55
CA GLU A 207 15.73 -5.74 -9.97
C GLU A 207 15.21 -5.37 -11.37
N GLU A 208 14.99 -6.37 -12.24
CA GLU A 208 14.44 -6.19 -13.57
C GLU A 208 13.17 -7.03 -13.79
N THR A 209 12.29 -6.54 -14.66
CA THR A 209 11.07 -7.23 -15.07
C THR A 209 10.71 -6.95 -16.52
N THR A 210 9.79 -7.73 -17.06
CA THR A 210 9.19 -7.55 -18.37
C THR A 210 7.67 -7.42 -18.21
N HIS A 211 6.98 -6.83 -19.20
CA HIS A 211 5.53 -6.68 -19.13
C HIS A 211 4.81 -8.04 -19.01
N ASN A 212 5.30 -9.07 -19.70
CA ASN A 212 4.75 -10.42 -19.60
C ASN A 212 4.95 -11.02 -18.21
N GLN A 213 6.10 -10.78 -17.56
CA GLN A 213 6.34 -11.26 -16.19
C GLN A 213 5.38 -10.58 -15.20
N GLU A 214 5.11 -9.29 -15.34
CA GLU A 214 4.13 -8.59 -14.49
C GLU A 214 2.70 -9.13 -14.69
N ILE A 215 2.29 -9.37 -15.93
CA ILE A 215 0.99 -9.98 -16.26
C ILE A 215 0.90 -11.40 -15.66
N GLN A 216 1.95 -12.20 -15.84
CA GLN A 216 2.01 -13.57 -15.30
C GLN A 216 1.94 -13.59 -13.77
N TYR A 217 2.66 -12.69 -13.10
CA TYR A 217 2.60 -12.52 -11.65
C TYR A 217 1.18 -12.17 -11.19
N ARG A 218 0.50 -11.21 -11.86
CA ARG A 218 -0.90 -10.90 -11.55
C ARG A 218 -1.83 -12.10 -11.74
N LYS A 219 -1.72 -12.80 -12.88
CA LYS A 219 -2.51 -14.02 -13.16
C LYS A 219 -2.25 -15.12 -12.11
N GLN A 220 -1.02 -15.22 -11.60
CA GLN A 220 -0.67 -16.19 -10.56
C GLN A 220 -1.38 -15.87 -9.23
N VAL A 221 -1.41 -14.60 -8.83
CA VAL A 221 -2.17 -14.15 -7.65
C VAL A 221 -3.67 -14.36 -7.84
N GLU A 222 -4.21 -14.02 -9.02
CA GLU A 222 -5.62 -14.25 -9.37
C GLU A 222 -6.03 -15.72 -9.22
N ARG A 223 -5.19 -16.67 -9.65
CA ARG A 223 -5.44 -18.10 -9.45
C ARG A 223 -5.45 -18.53 -7.98
N MET A 224 -4.76 -17.80 -7.10
CA MET A 224 -4.77 -18.06 -5.66
C MET A 224 -6.03 -17.49 -4.99
N ILE A 225 -6.60 -16.42 -5.55
CA ILE A 225 -7.83 -15.78 -5.09
C ILE A 225 -9.00 -16.40 -5.88
N LYS A 226 -9.49 -17.55 -5.42
CA LYS A 226 -10.52 -18.32 -6.14
C LYS A 226 -11.85 -17.56 -6.23
N ASP A 227 -12.32 -17.04 -5.10
CA ASP A 227 -13.58 -16.33 -4.96
C ASP A 227 -13.30 -14.99 -4.28
N GLY A 228 -13.39 -13.89 -5.02
CA GLY A 228 -13.26 -12.53 -4.47
C GLY A 228 -12.52 -11.56 -5.38
N ASP A 229 -12.50 -10.29 -4.95
CA ASP A 229 -11.83 -9.21 -5.66
C ASP A 229 -10.32 -9.23 -5.41
N ILE A 230 -9.57 -8.78 -6.42
CA ILE A 230 -8.13 -8.54 -6.31
C ILE A 230 -7.89 -7.08 -5.96
N TYR A 231 -7.12 -6.86 -4.89
CA TYR A 231 -6.70 -5.53 -4.44
C TYR A 231 -5.23 -5.28 -4.81
N ARG A 232 -4.88 -4.00 -5.00
CA ARG A 232 -3.54 -3.51 -5.32
C ARG A 232 -3.17 -2.34 -4.42
#